data_AF-A0A948GDF4-F1
#
_entry.id   AF-A0A948GDF4-F1
#
_cell.length_a   1.000
_cell.length_b   1.000
_cell.length_c   1.000
_cell.angle_alpha   90.00
_cell.angle_beta   90.00
_cell.angle_gamma   90.00
#
_symmetry.space_group_name_H-M   'P 1'
#
loop_
_entity.id
_entity.type
_entity.pdbx_description
1 polymer ?
#
loop_
_entity_poly.entity_id
_entity_poly.type
_entity_poly.pdbx_seq_one_letter_code
_entity_poly.pdbx_strand_id
1 'polypeptide(L)'
;YSFAAQVSEVEIDEETGEVAVLDVWDVHDCGQVINPALLHAQVHGALYMGMGESIWEEVRFDANGKIQNPTLGEYRLPTALDMPRMHSSLVPSYEPAGPWGVKEVGEGATIPTMGCFRNAIFDAMGVSVNSLPLTQEKVWAALREKRKADGEDVWDPMACECFLE
;
A
#
# COMPACT_ATOMS: atom_id res chain seq x y z
N TYR A 1 -9.86 23.15 2.17
CA TYR A 1 -9.35 21.86 1.62
C TYR A 1 -8.23 21.34 2.50
N SER A 2 -8.22 20.04 2.76
CA SER A 2 -7.09 19.35 3.38
C SER A 2 -6.16 18.82 2.30
N PHE A 3 -4.87 18.73 2.61
CA PHE A 3 -3.84 18.23 1.70
C PHE A 3 -2.92 17.28 2.45
N ALA A 4 -2.41 16.28 1.76
CA ALA A 4 -1.46 15.32 2.30
C ALA A 4 -0.34 15.08 1.29
N ALA A 5 0.88 14.90 1.80
CA ALA A 5 2.00 14.38 1.03
C ALA A 5 2.56 13.17 1.76
N GLN A 6 2.74 12.07 1.03
CA GLN A 6 3.33 10.86 1.56
C GLN A 6 4.56 10.44 0.76
N VAL A 7 5.52 9.88 1.48
CA VAL A 7 6.71 9.21 0.93
C VAL A 7 6.83 7.87 1.64
N SER A 8 7.14 6.81 0.90
CA SER A 8 7.32 5.47 1.45
C SER A 8 8.63 4.88 0.96
N GLU A 9 9.32 4.19 1.86
CA GLU A 9 10.46 3.34 1.56
C GLU A 9 9.99 1.87 1.53
N VAL A 10 10.37 1.15 0.47
CA VAL A 10 9.99 -0.25 0.27
C VAL A 10 11.23 -1.09 -0.04
N GLU A 11 11.19 -2.34 0.39
CA GLU A 11 12.10 -3.40 0.00
C GLU A 11 11.30 -4.49 -0.71
N ILE A 12 11.86 -5.05 -1.77
CA ILE A 12 11.20 -6.06 -2.60
C ILE A 12 12.12 -7.27 -2.73
N ASP A 13 11.59 -8.42 -2.35
CA ASP A 13 12.25 -9.69 -2.61
C ASP A 13 12.08 -10.02 -4.11
N GLU A 14 13.22 -10.07 -4.79
CA GLU A 14 13.31 -10.26 -6.22
C GLU A 14 13.00 -11.71 -6.69
N GLU A 15 13.00 -12.68 -5.78
CA GLU A 15 12.68 -14.08 -6.06
C GLU A 15 11.22 -14.41 -5.78
N THR A 16 10.63 -13.79 -4.75
CA THR A 16 9.25 -14.08 -4.30
C THR A 16 8.24 -13.01 -4.69
N GLY A 17 8.69 -11.79 -4.97
CA GLY A 17 7.86 -10.61 -5.17
C GLY A 17 7.27 -10.05 -3.87
N GLU A 18 7.69 -10.54 -2.70
CA GLU A 18 7.26 -10.01 -1.41
C GLU A 18 7.65 -8.53 -1.29
N VAL A 19 6.72 -7.70 -0.84
CA VAL A 19 6.92 -6.26 -0.64
C VAL A 19 6.88 -5.95 0.84
N ALA A 20 8.00 -5.47 1.38
CA ALA A 20 8.08 -4.94 2.73
C ALA A 20 8.08 -3.40 2.69
N VAL A 21 7.13 -2.76 3.37
CA VAL A 21 7.15 -1.31 3.57
C VAL A 21 7.94 -1.03 4.84
N LEU A 22 9.05 -0.30 4.75
CA LEU A 22 9.97 -0.09 5.87
C LEU A 22 9.60 1.16 6.67
N ASP A 23 9.45 2.27 5.96
CA ASP A 23 9.16 3.58 6.53
C ASP A 23 8.11 4.31 5.68
N VAL A 24 7.23 5.05 6.34
CA VAL A 24 6.26 5.95 5.70
C VAL A 24 6.30 7.30 6.39
N TRP A 25 6.52 8.35 5.61
CA TRP A 25 6.41 9.73 6.03
C TRP A 25 5.11 10.32 5.52
N ASP A 26 4.27 10.80 6.43
CA ASP A 26 3.04 11.54 6.13
C ASP A 26 3.18 12.97 6.63
N VAL A 27 2.92 13.93 5.75
CA VAL A 27 2.87 15.34 6.07
C VAL A 27 1.49 15.86 5.71
N HIS A 28 0.73 16.25 6.73
CA HIS A 28 -0.69 16.56 6.58
C HIS A 28 -1.01 18.02 6.88
N ASP A 29 -1.80 18.63 6.01
CA ASP A 29 -2.43 19.93 6.21
C ASP A 29 -3.89 19.76 6.64
N CYS A 30 -4.11 19.73 7.96
CA CYS A 30 -5.43 19.69 8.59
C CYS A 30 -5.80 21.03 9.27
N GLY A 31 -5.15 22.14 8.91
CA GLY A 31 -5.38 23.42 9.57
C GLY A 31 -4.92 23.41 11.03
N GLN A 32 -5.69 24.07 11.90
CA GLN A 32 -5.39 24.09 13.33
C GLN A 32 -5.64 22.70 13.96
N VAL A 33 -4.62 22.15 14.61
CA VAL A 33 -4.74 20.88 15.32
C VAL A 33 -5.37 21.09 16.69
N ILE A 34 -6.44 20.35 16.97
CA ILE A 34 -7.11 20.35 18.28
C ILE A 34 -6.34 19.49 19.29
N ASN A 35 -6.02 18.26 18.89
CA ASN A 35 -5.28 17.30 19.72
C ASN A 35 -4.22 16.58 18.87
N PRO A 36 -2.92 16.90 19.05
CA PRO A 36 -1.84 16.28 18.29
C PRO A 36 -1.79 14.76 18.42
N ALA A 37 -2.04 14.20 19.61
CA ALA A 37 -1.97 12.76 19.82
C ALA A 37 -3.07 12.01 19.03
N LEU A 38 -4.29 12.57 19.00
CA LEU A 38 -5.37 11.98 18.20
C LEU A 38 -5.14 12.13 16.71
N LEU A 39 -4.49 13.21 16.27
CA LEU A 39 -4.09 13.37 14.88
C LEU A 39 -3.12 12.27 14.46
N HIS A 40 -2.04 12.05 15.21
CA HIS A 40 -1.08 11.00 14.89
C HIS A 40 -1.76 9.61 14.89
N ALA A 41 -2.66 9.35 15.83
CA ALA A 41 -3.46 8.13 15.84
C ALA A 41 -4.35 7.97 14.59
N GLN A 42 -4.95 9.05 14.09
CA GLN A 42 -5.73 9.02 12.84
C GLN A 42 -4.84 8.71 11.64
N VAL A 43 -3.68 9.36 11.52
CA VAL A 43 -2.72 9.07 10.44
C VAL A 43 -2.29 7.59 10.47
N HIS A 44 -2.03 7.04 11.66
CA HIS A 44 -1.64 5.63 11.78
C HIS A 44 -2.78 4.68 11.36
N GLY A 45 -4.02 4.97 11.74
CA GLY A 45 -5.18 4.18 11.32
C GLY A 45 -5.45 4.28 9.82
N ALA A 46 -5.25 5.47 9.25
CA ALA A 46 -5.37 5.71 7.81
C ALA A 46 -4.30 4.95 7.00
N LEU A 47 -3.05 4.97 7.47
CA LEU A 47 -1.96 4.18 6.87
C LEU A 47 -2.22 2.68 6.97
N TYR A 48 -2.73 2.19 8.10
CA TYR A 48 -3.14 0.80 8.26
C TYR A 48 -4.18 0.39 7.21
N MET A 49 -5.26 1.18 7.05
CA MET A 49 -6.31 0.87 6.06
C MET A 49 -5.78 0.97 4.62
N GLY A 50 -5.05 2.04 4.32
CA GLY A 50 -4.48 2.24 2.99
C GLY A 50 -3.47 1.16 2.61
N MET A 51 -2.68 0.67 3.56
CA MET A 51 -1.73 -0.42 3.36
C MET A 51 -2.43 -1.75 3.13
N GLY A 52 -3.50 -2.03 3.90
CA GLY A 52 -4.39 -3.17 3.66
C GLY A 52 -4.91 -3.18 2.23
N GLU A 53 -5.59 -2.10 1.82
CA GLU A 53 -6.12 -1.94 0.45
C GLU A 53 -5.04 -2.01 -0.63
N SER A 54 -3.86 -1.47 -0.35
CA SER A 54 -2.77 -1.42 -1.33
C SER A 54 -2.15 -2.78 -1.60
N ILE A 55 -1.96 -3.62 -0.58
CA ILE A 55 -1.09 -4.81 -0.68
C ILE A 55 -1.88 -6.13 -0.56
N TRP A 56 -2.96 -6.17 0.23
CA TRP A 56 -3.56 -7.44 0.66
C TRP A 56 -5.07 -7.55 0.44
N GLU A 57 -5.83 -6.49 0.68
CA GLU A 57 -7.28 -6.55 0.75
C GLU A 57 -7.89 -6.69 -0.65
N GLU A 58 -8.70 -7.75 -0.83
CA GLU A 58 -9.44 -8.02 -2.05
C GLU A 58 -10.70 -8.81 -1.70
N VAL A 59 -11.86 -8.35 -2.15
CA VAL A 59 -13.09 -9.13 -2.07
C VAL A 59 -13.23 -9.94 -3.36
N ARG A 60 -13.23 -11.27 -3.25
CA ARG A 60 -13.32 -12.18 -4.40
C ARG A 60 -14.74 -12.69 -4.59
N PHE A 61 -15.20 -12.70 -5.83
CA PHE A 61 -16.53 -13.17 -6.19
C PHE A 61 -16.44 -14.37 -7.14
N ASP A 62 -17.30 -15.38 -6.94
CA ASP A 62 -17.48 -16.46 -7.91
C ASP A 62 -18.37 -16.03 -9.09
N ALA A 63 -18.55 -16.93 -10.07
CA ALA A 63 -19.36 -16.67 -11.26
C ALA A 63 -20.85 -16.39 -10.96
N ASN A 64 -21.32 -16.71 -9.75
CA ASN A 64 -22.69 -16.47 -9.29
C ASN A 64 -22.81 -15.22 -8.40
N GLY A 65 -21.72 -14.47 -8.20
CA GLY A 65 -21.69 -13.28 -7.35
C GLY A 65 -21.56 -13.57 -5.85
N LYS A 66 -21.19 -14.80 -5.46
CA LYS A 66 -20.96 -15.15 -4.04
C LYS A 66 -19.53 -14.77 -3.64
N ILE A 67 -19.40 -14.14 -2.46
CA ILE A 67 -18.09 -13.84 -1.85
C ILE A 67 -17.36 -15.16 -1.54
N GLN A 68 -16.13 -15.28 -2.03
CA GLN A 68 -15.29 -16.48 -1.89
C GLN A 68 -14.43 -16.45 -0.61
N ASN A 69 -14.11 -15.26 -0.09
CA ASN A 69 -13.27 -15.06 1.09
C ASN A 69 -13.97 -14.22 2.18
N PRO A 70 -15.13 -14.65 2.72
CA PRO A 70 -15.92 -13.85 3.66
C PRO A 70 -15.36 -13.85 5.10
N THR A 71 -14.24 -14.53 5.35
CA THR A 71 -13.65 -14.69 6.68
C THR A 71 -12.38 -13.85 6.85
N LEU A 72 -12.07 -13.43 8.07
CA LEU A 72 -10.82 -12.70 8.38
C LEU A 72 -9.54 -13.55 8.22
N GLY A 73 -9.68 -14.86 8.00
CA GLY A 73 -8.53 -15.72 7.65
C GLY A 73 -8.19 -15.68 6.16
N GLU A 74 -9.16 -15.35 5.31
CA GLU A 74 -9.02 -15.34 3.84
C GLU A 74 -8.99 -13.92 3.28
N TYR A 75 -9.71 -12.99 3.92
CA TYR A 75 -9.58 -11.55 3.69
C TYR A 75 -8.41 -11.04 4.54
N ARG A 76 -7.24 -10.94 3.91
CA ARG A 76 -6.00 -10.61 4.60
C ARG A 76 -6.00 -9.14 5.02
N LEU A 77 -5.86 -8.92 6.33
CA LEU A 77 -5.64 -7.62 6.93
C LEU A 77 -4.20 -7.51 7.42
N PRO A 78 -3.60 -6.31 7.44
CA PRO A 78 -2.32 -6.10 8.10
C PRO A 78 -2.40 -6.47 9.58
N THR A 79 -1.30 -6.96 10.13
CA THR A 79 -1.10 -7.18 11.56
C THR A 79 -0.15 -6.12 12.13
N ALA A 80 0.01 -6.11 13.45
CA ALA A 80 0.97 -5.20 14.09
C ALA A 80 2.44 -5.45 13.65
N LEU A 81 2.76 -6.64 13.14
CA LEU A 81 4.11 -6.96 12.63
C LEU A 81 4.33 -6.46 11.21
N ASP A 82 3.26 -6.22 10.46
CA ASP A 82 3.33 -5.75 9.08
C ASP A 82 3.45 -4.21 9.01
N MET A 83 3.17 -3.52 10.12
CA MET A 83 3.14 -2.06 10.12
C MET A 83 4.55 -1.45 9.99
N PRO A 84 4.76 -0.50 9.06
CA PRO A 84 6.03 0.18 8.89
C PRO A 84 6.31 1.15 10.04
N ARG A 85 7.54 1.68 10.08
CA ARG A 85 7.84 2.86 10.89
C ARG A 85 7.10 4.07 10.30
N MET A 86 6.19 4.65 11.09
CA MET A 86 5.36 5.77 10.66
C MET A 86 5.89 7.09 11.24
N HIS A 87 6.15 8.04 10.36
CA HIS A 87 6.56 9.40 10.69
C HIS A 87 5.46 10.35 10.24
N SER A 88 4.75 10.96 11.18
CA SER A 88 3.66 11.89 10.87
C SER A 88 4.00 13.31 11.31
N SER A 89 3.83 14.26 10.40
CA SER A 89 4.16 15.67 10.57
C SER A 89 3.04 16.58 10.04
N LEU A 90 3.08 17.84 10.46
CA LEU A 90 2.02 18.81 10.19
C LEU A 90 2.51 19.94 9.31
N VAL A 91 1.67 20.35 8.36
CA VAL A 91 1.81 21.65 7.69
C VAL A 91 1.02 22.68 8.48
N PRO A 92 1.66 23.74 9.01
CA PRO A 92 0.94 24.82 9.64
C PRO A 92 0.04 25.52 8.63
N SER A 93 -1.27 25.48 8.84
CA SER A 93 -2.23 26.26 8.07
C SER A 93 -3.44 26.66 8.93
N TYR A 94 -4.24 27.58 8.42
CA TYR A 94 -5.46 28.05 9.08
C TYR A 94 -6.57 28.17 8.05
N GLU A 95 -7.75 27.60 8.33
CA GLU A 95 -8.92 27.66 7.44
C GLU A 95 -9.91 28.74 7.92
N PRO A 96 -10.00 29.91 7.27
CA PRO A 96 -10.85 31.01 7.73
C PRO A 96 -12.34 30.65 7.78
N ALA A 97 -12.79 29.70 6.96
CA ALA A 97 -14.18 29.23 6.97
C ALA A 97 -14.45 28.17 8.05
N GLY A 98 -13.41 27.59 8.63
CA GLY A 98 -13.48 26.51 9.61
C GLY A 98 -13.57 27.04 11.04
N PRO A 99 -14.31 26.38 11.94
CA PRO A 99 -14.34 26.77 13.35
C PRO A 99 -12.93 26.64 13.93
N TRP A 100 -12.39 27.72 14.49
CA TRP A 100 -11.01 27.78 15.01
C TRP A 100 -9.91 27.44 14.00
N GLY A 101 -10.18 27.51 12.69
CA GLY A 101 -9.17 27.25 11.65
C GLY A 101 -8.93 25.78 11.33
N VAL A 102 -9.76 24.86 11.84
CA VAL A 102 -9.57 23.40 11.72
C VAL A 102 -10.02 22.87 10.36
N LYS A 103 -9.39 21.78 9.90
CA LYS A 103 -9.79 20.98 8.74
C LYS A 103 -9.76 19.47 9.09
N GLU A 104 -10.14 18.62 8.16
CA GLU A 104 -10.18 17.17 8.39
C GLU A 104 -8.78 16.53 8.25
N VAL A 105 -8.60 15.35 8.87
CA VAL A 105 -7.44 14.45 8.73
C VAL A 105 -7.86 12.97 8.67
N GLY A 106 -9.16 12.70 8.71
CA GLY A 106 -9.67 11.34 8.89
C GLY A 106 -9.52 10.49 7.63
N GLU A 107 -9.86 11.05 6.48
CA GLU A 107 -9.75 10.36 5.18
C GLU A 107 -8.52 10.83 4.41
N GLY A 108 -8.12 12.09 4.61
CA GLY A 108 -7.03 12.70 3.85
C GLY A 108 -5.70 11.95 3.91
N ALA A 109 -5.42 11.25 5.01
CA ALA A 109 -4.20 10.45 5.18
C ALA A 109 -4.28 9.05 4.52
N THR A 110 -5.48 8.55 4.20
CA THR A 110 -5.66 7.24 3.55
C THR A 110 -5.46 7.35 2.03
N ILE A 111 -5.97 8.44 1.45
CA ILE A 111 -6.01 8.69 0.00
C ILE A 111 -4.62 8.58 -0.68
N PRO A 112 -3.54 9.22 -0.18
CA PRO A 112 -2.24 9.17 -0.84
C PRO A 112 -1.53 7.81 -0.74
N THR A 113 -1.92 6.93 0.18
CA THR A 113 -1.18 5.70 0.53
C THR A 113 -1.00 4.77 -0.67
N MET A 114 -2.07 4.47 -1.40
CA MET A 114 -2.02 3.57 -2.57
C MET A 114 -1.10 4.08 -3.68
N GLY A 115 -1.18 5.38 -3.99
CA GLY A 115 -0.34 6.01 -5.00
C GLY A 115 1.12 6.05 -4.57
N CYS A 116 1.37 6.36 -3.28
CA CYS A 116 2.69 6.38 -2.68
C CYS A 116 3.38 5.01 -2.79
N PHE A 117 2.69 3.94 -2.37
CA PHE A 117 3.25 2.59 -2.37
C PHE A 117 3.51 2.09 -3.78
N ARG A 118 2.54 2.26 -4.69
CA ARG A 118 2.70 1.89 -6.10
C ARG A 118 3.88 2.61 -6.76
N ASN A 119 4.11 3.88 -6.43
CA ASN A 119 5.25 4.63 -6.96
C ASN A 119 6.59 4.19 -6.36
N ALA A 120 6.65 3.90 -5.06
CA ALA A 120 7.86 3.36 -4.42
C ALA A 120 8.23 1.98 -4.97
N ILE A 121 7.23 1.11 -5.18
CA ILE A 121 7.42 -0.19 -5.82
C ILE A 121 7.91 -0.03 -7.27
N PHE A 122 7.33 0.90 -8.02
CA PHE A 122 7.79 1.21 -9.37
C PHE A 122 9.25 1.71 -9.39
N ASP A 123 9.62 2.58 -8.46
CA ASP A 123 10.99 3.09 -8.33
C ASP A 123 11.99 1.96 -8.04
N ALA A 124 11.63 1.04 -7.13
CA ALA A 124 12.45 -0.12 -6.78
C ALA A 124 12.58 -1.14 -7.93
N MET A 125 11.49 -1.44 -8.64
CA MET A 125 11.47 -2.49 -9.67
C MET A 125 11.84 -2.00 -11.07
N GLY A 126 11.58 -0.73 -11.38
CA GLY A 126 11.62 -0.17 -12.73
C GLY A 126 10.52 -0.68 -13.68
N VAL A 127 9.53 -1.43 -13.18
CA VAL A 127 8.37 -1.93 -13.94
C VAL A 127 7.08 -1.67 -13.16
N SER A 128 5.99 -1.35 -13.87
CA SER A 128 4.73 -0.93 -13.26
C SER A 128 3.79 -2.10 -12.99
N VAL A 129 3.21 -2.13 -11.78
CA VAL A 129 1.99 -2.90 -11.46
C VAL A 129 0.82 -1.92 -11.35
N ASN A 130 -0.21 -2.11 -12.17
CA ASN A 130 -1.29 -1.11 -12.36
C ASN A 130 -2.66 -1.59 -11.89
N SER A 131 -2.73 -2.67 -11.12
CA SER A 131 -3.98 -3.17 -10.53
C SER A 131 -3.78 -3.52 -9.07
N LEU A 132 -4.62 -2.92 -8.21
CA LEU A 132 -4.67 -3.27 -6.79
C LEU A 132 -5.38 -4.62 -6.58
N PRO A 133 -5.11 -5.30 -5.46
CA PRO A 133 -3.96 -5.06 -4.57
C PRO A 133 -2.63 -5.41 -5.26
N LEU A 134 -1.53 -4.81 -4.82
CA LEU A 134 -0.14 -4.99 -5.26
C LEU A 134 0.42 -6.29 -4.68
N THR A 135 -0.27 -7.41 -4.93
CA THR A 135 0.09 -8.69 -4.31
C THR A 135 1.47 -9.16 -4.77
N GLN A 136 2.12 -9.93 -3.92
CA GLN A 136 3.41 -10.57 -4.22
C GLN A 136 3.41 -11.30 -5.56
N GLU A 137 2.30 -11.98 -5.93
CA GLU A 137 2.20 -12.71 -7.19
C GLU A 137 2.23 -11.76 -8.40
N LYS A 138 1.57 -10.59 -8.30
CA LYS A 138 1.58 -9.58 -9.37
C LYS A 138 2.94 -8.91 -9.48
N VAL A 139 3.58 -8.62 -8.34
CA VAL A 139 4.93 -8.04 -8.27
C VAL A 139 5.95 -9.01 -8.87
N TRP A 140 5.91 -10.28 -8.44
CA TRP A 140 6.74 -11.35 -8.97
C TRP A 140 6.56 -11.53 -10.48
N ALA A 141 5.31 -11.59 -10.95
CA ALA A 141 5.01 -11.72 -12.37
C ALA A 141 5.59 -10.53 -13.17
N ALA A 142 5.46 -9.30 -12.65
CA ALA A 142 6.02 -8.11 -13.31
C ALA A 142 7.56 -8.14 -13.38
N LEU A 143 8.23 -8.53 -12.29
CA LEU A 143 9.69 -8.71 -12.26
C LEU A 143 10.14 -9.80 -13.25
N ARG A 144 9.44 -10.93 -13.28
CA ARG A 144 9.72 -12.03 -14.19
C ARG A 144 9.62 -11.63 -15.66
N GLU A 145 8.56 -10.92 -16.04
CA GLU A 145 8.39 -10.46 -17.42
C GLU A 145 9.46 -9.42 -17.81
N LYS A 146 9.89 -8.58 -16.87
CA LYS A 146 11.03 -7.67 -17.08
C LYS A 146 12.32 -8.46 -17.35
N ARG A 147 12.68 -9.43 -16.50
CA ARG A 147 13.89 -10.27 -16.68
C ARG A 147 13.91 -11.02 -18.02
N LYS A 148 12.76 -11.56 -18.43
CA LYS A 148 12.62 -12.19 -19.76
C LYS A 148 12.87 -11.20 -20.90
N ALA A 149 12.38 -9.97 -20.78
CA ALA A 149 12.61 -8.93 -21.78
C ALA A 149 14.08 -8.48 -21.82
N ASP A 150 14.77 -8.53 -20.68
CA ASP A 150 16.20 -8.23 -20.56
C ASP A 150 17.11 -9.40 -21.02
N GLY A 151 16.52 -10.56 -21.36
CA GLY A 151 17.22 -11.71 -21.93
C GLY A 151 17.88 -12.62 -20.90
N GLU A 152 17.48 -12.52 -19.63
CA GLU A 152 17.95 -13.41 -18.56
C GLU A 152 17.30 -14.79 -18.66
N ASP A 153 18.02 -15.84 -18.24
CA ASP A 153 17.49 -17.20 -18.17
C ASP A 153 16.58 -17.31 -16.95
N VAL A 154 15.25 -17.25 -17.18
CA VAL A 154 14.27 -17.25 -16.12
C VAL A 154 13.70 -18.65 -15.93
N TRP A 155 13.98 -19.25 -14.77
CA TRP A 155 13.43 -20.55 -14.38
C TRP A 155 11.89 -20.54 -14.40
N ASP A 156 11.29 -21.54 -15.04
CA ASP A 156 9.84 -21.70 -15.15
C ASP A 156 9.33 -22.89 -14.32
N PRO A 157 8.76 -22.65 -13.12
CA PRO A 157 8.19 -23.73 -12.30
C PRO A 157 7.04 -24.46 -12.98
N MET A 158 6.31 -23.79 -13.90
CA MET A 158 5.19 -24.40 -14.61
C MET A 158 5.61 -25.20 -15.85
N ALA A 159 6.86 -25.02 -16.33
CA ALA A 159 7.40 -25.84 -17.41
C ALA A 159 7.81 -27.25 -16.93
N CYS A 160 7.72 -27.52 -15.63
CA CYS A 160 8.13 -28.78 -15.01
C CYS A 160 7.04 -29.88 -15.13
N GLU A 161 6.40 -30.03 -16.29
CA GLU A 161 5.46 -31.13 -16.59
C GLU A 161 6.16 -32.45 -17.01
N CYS A 162 7.51 -32.52 -17.01
CA CYS A 162 8.25 -33.66 -17.59
C CYS A 162 8.83 -34.70 -16.60
N PHE A 163 8.38 -34.80 -15.34
CA PHE A 163 8.92 -35.77 -14.37
C PHE A 163 7.89 -36.68 -13.66
N LEU A 164 6.72 -36.88 -14.27
CA LEU A 164 5.77 -37.92 -13.86
C LEU A 164 5.45 -38.84 -15.05
N GLU A 165 6.45 -39.62 -15.46
CA GLU A 165 6.27 -40.91 -16.15
C GLU A 165 6.85 -42.04 -15.29
#